data_AF-W0ZET2-F1
#
_entry.id   AF-W0ZET2-F1
#
_cell.length_a   1.000
_cell.length_b   1.000
_cell.length_c   1.000
_cell.angle_alpha   90.00
_cell.angle_beta   90.00
_cell.angle_gamma   90.00
#
_symmetry.space_group_name_H-M   'P 1'
#
loop_
_entity.id
_entity.type
_entity.pdbx_description
1 polymer ?
#
loop_
_entity_poly.entity_id
_entity_poly.type
_entity_poly.pdbx_seq_one_letter_code
_entity_poly.pdbx_strand_id
1 'polypeptide(L)' 'MTLDASPFADVDVRTPRSAYLDRREAAEYCRVPMSTFDSLRRRNQIPHPDAEMGKHMLWKRATLDDFLESGGTRDLR' A
#
# COMPACT_ATOMS: atom_id res chain seq x y z
N MET A 1 40.48 10.40 3.35
CA MET A 1 39.17 10.34 3.99
C MET A 1 38.26 11.30 3.24
N THR A 2 37.43 10.80 2.33
CA THR A 2 36.44 11.62 1.62
C THR A 2 35.14 10.84 1.67
N LEU A 3 34.13 11.45 2.28
CA LEU A 3 32.90 10.82 2.74
C LEU A 3 32.08 10.33 1.54
N ASP A 4 31.78 9.02 1.55
CA ASP A 4 30.76 8.39 0.73
C ASP A 4 29.39 8.95 1.16
N ALA A 5 28.97 10.03 0.51
CA ALA A 5 27.60 10.49 0.60
C ALA A 5 26.76 9.60 -0.33
N SER A 6 26.47 8.38 0.12
CA SER A 6 25.44 7.54 -0.48
C SER A 6 24.11 8.33 -0.54
N PRO A 7 23.57 8.65 -1.73
CA PRO A 7 22.35 9.46 -1.87
C PRO A 7 21.07 8.67 -1.57
N PHE A 8 21.18 7.46 -1.03
CA PHE A 8 20.07 6.67 -0.53
C PHE A 8 19.75 7.07 0.91
N ALA A 9 19.54 8.36 1.15
CA ALA A 9 18.86 8.80 2.36
C ALA A 9 17.46 8.19 2.29
N ASP A 10 17.26 7.12 3.06
CA ASP A 10 16.07 6.78 3.83
C ASP A 10 14.98 7.85 3.74
N VAL A 11 14.25 7.85 2.62
CA VAL A 11 13.02 8.63 2.53
C VAL A 11 11.99 7.76 3.24
N ASP A 12 12.00 7.77 4.59
CA ASP A 12 10.78 7.64 5.37
C ASP A 12 9.93 8.88 5.07
N VAL A 13 9.47 8.98 3.81
CA VAL A 13 8.28 9.76 3.50
C VAL A 13 7.20 9.00 4.24
N ARG A 14 6.83 9.53 5.39
CA ARG A 14 5.49 9.37 5.92
C ARG A 14 4.54 9.87 4.83
N THR A 15 4.27 9.03 3.83
CA THR A 15 3.31 9.27 2.75
C THR A 15 2.05 9.70 3.47
N PRO A 16 1.58 10.94 3.28
CA PRO A 16 0.52 11.48 4.11
C PRO A 16 -0.69 10.55 4.06
N ARG A 17 -1.51 10.53 5.12
CA ARG A 17 -2.72 9.68 5.17
C ARG A 17 -3.64 9.91 3.95
N SER A 18 -3.60 11.12 3.38
CA SER A 18 -4.32 11.52 2.16
C SER A 18 -3.65 11.11 0.85
N ALA A 19 -2.47 10.52 0.88
CA ALA A 19 -1.77 10.09 -0.31
C ALA A 19 -2.47 8.89 -0.93
N TYR A 20 -2.54 8.93 -2.25
CA TYR A 20 -2.99 7.83 -3.07
C TYR A 20 -1.79 6.93 -3.38
N LEU A 21 -1.91 5.67 -3.01
CA LEU A 21 -0.98 4.61 -3.27
C LEU A 21 -1.45 3.83 -4.49
N ASP A 22 -0.53 3.57 -5.41
CA ASP A 22 -0.81 2.66 -6.51
C ASP A 22 -0.87 1.20 -6.05
N ARG A 23 -1.21 0.28 -6.96
CA ARG A 23 -1.37 -1.15 -6.63
C ARG A 23 -0.13 -1.75 -5.96
N ARG A 24 1.07 -1.36 -6.40
CA ARG A 24 2.32 -1.89 -5.85
C ARG A 24 2.54 -1.30 -4.46
N GLU A 25 2.42 0.01 -4.33
CA GLU A 25 2.57 0.71 -3.04
C GLU A 25 1.56 0.19 -2.00
N ALA A 26 0.30 -0.02 -2.40
CA ALA A 26 -0.73 -0.60 -1.54
C ALA A 26 -0.40 -2.02 -1.08
N ALA A 27 0.18 -2.85 -1.96
CA ALA A 27 0.63 -4.20 -1.60
C ALA A 27 1.80 -4.17 -0.61
N GLU A 28 2.80 -3.30 -0.85
CA GLU A 28 3.92 -3.08 0.07
C GLU A 28 3.43 -2.55 1.42
N TYR A 29 2.44 -1.64 1.42
CA TYR A 29 1.81 -1.11 2.63
C TYR A 29 1.12 -2.20 3.46
N CYS A 30 0.36 -3.07 2.79
CA CYS A 30 -0.28 -4.22 3.41
C CYS A 30 0.71 -5.36 3.77
N ARG A 31 2.02 -5.19 3.49
CA ARG A 31 3.09 -6.19 3.72
C ARG A 31 2.81 -7.54 3.06
N VAL A 32 2.19 -7.52 1.89
CA VAL A 32 1.87 -8.72 1.12
C VAL A 32 2.48 -8.64 -0.29
N PRO A 33 2.82 -9.79 -0.90
CA PRO A 33 3.21 -9.80 -2.30
C PRO A 33 2.10 -9.23 -3.20
N MET A 34 2.48 -8.56 -4.30
CA MET A 34 1.53 -7.98 -5.26
C MET A 34 0.53 -9.01 -5.81
N SER A 35 0.98 -10.27 -6.01
CA SER A 35 0.10 -11.38 -6.42
C SER A 35 -0.95 -11.73 -5.36
N THR A 36 -0.55 -11.73 -4.08
CA THR A 36 -1.45 -11.95 -2.95
C THR A 36 -2.43 -10.79 -2.83
N PHE A 37 -1.96 -9.55 -2.95
CA PHE A 37 -2.82 -8.37 -2.95
C PHE A 37 -3.88 -8.42 -4.05
N ASP A 38 -3.49 -8.75 -5.29
CA ASP A 38 -4.44 -8.87 -6.40
C ASP A 38 -5.43 -10.03 -6.17
N SER A 39 -4.97 -11.15 -5.59
CA SER A 39 -5.84 -12.26 -5.21
C SER A 39 -6.87 -11.86 -4.15
N LEU A 40 -6.45 -11.13 -3.12
CA LEU A 40 -7.34 -10.60 -2.08
C LEU A 40 -8.33 -9.59 -2.66
N ARG A 41 -7.88 -8.73 -3.59
CA ARG A 41 -8.73 -7.79 -4.31
C ARG A 41 -9.85 -8.49 -5.07
N ARG A 42 -9.51 -9.55 -5.81
CA ARG A 42 -10.50 -10.36 -6.56
C ARG A 42 -11.49 -11.09 -5.66
N ARG A 43 -11.10 -11.35 -4.40
CA ARG A 43 -11.94 -11.98 -3.38
C ARG A 43 -12.70 -10.95 -2.53
N ASN A 44 -12.61 -9.65 -2.86
CA ASN A 44 -13.16 -8.54 -2.08
C ASN A 44 -12.72 -8.54 -0.60
N GLN A 45 -11.50 -9.03 -0.33
CA GLN A 45 -10.90 -9.08 1.01
C GLN A 45 -9.99 -7.88 1.31
N ILE A 46 -9.86 -6.95 0.38
CA ILE A 46 -9.23 -5.63 0.60
C ILE A 46 -10.21 -4.56 0.13
N PRO A 47 -10.07 -3.32 0.61
CA PRO A 47 -10.90 -2.22 0.16
C PRO A 47 -10.83 -2.02 -1.36
N HIS A 48 -11.96 -1.59 -1.93
CA HIS A 48 -11.99 -1.11 -3.32
C HIS A 48 -11.09 0.12 -3.47
N PRO A 49 -10.55 0.36 -4.68
CA PRO A 49 -9.74 1.54 -4.92
C PRO A 49 -10.57 2.81 -4.69
N ASP A 50 -10.00 3.76 -3.95
CA ASP A 50 -10.59 5.07 -3.69
C ASP A 50 -10.66 5.95 -4.95
N ALA A 51 -9.74 5.73 -5.89
CA ALA A 51 -9.69 6.45 -7.15
C ALA A 51 -9.19 5.57 -8.30
N GLU A 52 -9.63 5.88 -9.50
CA GLU A 52 -9.19 5.23 -10.73
C GLU A 52 -8.61 6.28 -11.68
N MET A 53 -7.32 6.16 -11.99
CA MET A 53 -6.64 6.99 -12.98
C MET A 53 -6.47 6.18 -14.27
N GLY A 54 -7.54 6.16 -15.08
CA GLY A 54 -7.62 5.32 -16.28
C GLY A 54 -7.62 3.84 -15.92
N LYS A 55 -6.53 3.13 -16.22
CA LYS A 55 -6.33 1.71 -15.86
C LYS A 55 -5.68 1.49 -14.48
N HIS A 56 -5.18 2.57 -13.88
CA HIS A 56 -4.47 2.53 -12.61
C HIS A 56 -5.46 2.71 -11.47
N MET A 57 -5.42 1.77 -10.54
CA MET A 57 -6.23 1.80 -9.34
C MET A 57 -5.39 2.38 -8.22
N LEU A 58 -5.99 3.28 -7.47
CA LEU A 58 -5.35 4.06 -6.43
C LEU A 58 -6.12 3.86 -5.11
N TRP A 59 -5.40 3.62 -4.04
CA TRP A 59 -5.92 3.46 -2.69
C TRP A 59 -5.41 4.58 -1.81
N LYS A 60 -6.27 5.19 -1.01
CA LYS A 60 -5.76 6.10 0.01
C LYS A 60 -5.04 5.29 1.06
N ARG A 61 -3.92 5.83 1.54
CA ARG A 61 -3.23 5.26 2.71
C ARG A 61 -4.19 5.13 3.89
N ALA A 62 -5.05 6.13 4.13
CA ALA A 62 -6.09 6.11 5.17
C ALA A 62 -6.98 4.86 5.12
N THR A 63 -7.43 4.49 3.91
CA THR A 63 -8.35 3.38 3.71
C THR A 63 -7.67 2.05 3.99
N LEU A 64 -6.40 1.91 3.60
CA LEU A 64 -5.61 0.73 3.92
C LEU A 64 -5.24 0.68 5.40
N ASP A 65 -4.97 1.83 6.03
CA ASP A 65 -4.72 1.96 7.47
C ASP A 65 -5.93 1.44 8.26
N ASP A 66 -7.13 1.97 7.96
CA ASP A 66 -8.39 1.59 8.58
C ASP A 66 -8.71 0.10 8.37
N PHE A 67 -8.44 -0.42 7.17
CA PHE A 67 -8.57 -1.85 6.87
C PHE A 67 -7.63 -2.71 7.73
N LEU A 68 -6.35 -2.32 7.84
CA LEU A 68 -5.37 -3.05 8.64
C LEU A 68 -5.68 -2.96 10.15
N GLU A 69 -6.14 -1.79 10.62
CA GLU A 69 -6.59 -1.57 12.00
C GLU A 69 -7.84 -2.40 12.33
N SER A 70 -8.76 -2.55 11.37
CA SER A 70 -9.99 -3.35 11.51
C SER A 70 -9.75 -4.87 11.51
N GLY A 71 -8.49 -5.33 11.45
CA GLY A 71 -8.12 -6.74 11.46
C GLY A 71 -7.63 -7.28 10.13
N GLY A 72 -7.73 -6.49 9.05
CA GLY A 72 -7.13 -6.74 7.75
C GLY A 72 -7.23 -8.18 7.25
N THR A 73 -6.12 -8.71 6.73
CA THR A 73 -5.98 -10.07 6.19
C THR A 73 -5.86 -11.17 7.26
N ARG A 74 -6.16 -10.88 8.54
CA ARG A 74 -6.02 -11.85 9.65
C ARG A 74 -7.13 -12.90 9.70
N ASP A 75 -8.16 -12.78 8.86
CA ASP A 75 -9.30 -13.72 8.80
C ASP A 75 -9.11 -14.88 7.80
N LEU A 76 -7.88 -15.19 7.39
CA LEU A 76 -7.54 -16.43 6.67
C LEU A 76 -7.37 -17.61 7.65
N ARG A 77 -8.36 -17.86 8.50
CA ARG A 77 -8.38 -19.03 9.39
C ARG A 77 -9.50 -20.00 9.05
#